data_AF-A0A369XWM5-F1
#
_entry.id   AF-A0A369XWM5-F1
#
_cell.length_a   1.000
_cell.length_b   1.000
_cell.length_c   1.000
_cell.angle_alpha   90.00
_cell.angle_beta   90.00
_cell.angle_gamma   90.00
#
_symmetry.space_group_name_H-M   'P 1'
#
loop_
_entity.id
_entity.type
_entity.pdbx_description
1 polymer ?
#
loop_
_entity_poly.entity_id
_entity_poly.type
_entity_poly.pdbx_seq_one_letter_code
_entity_poly.pdbx_strand_id
1 'polypeptide(L)'
;MKKLLIILMFMTIFMVGMADPARSKDYSVYATSTLVSPKTADKMIEAEKDLVILDVRKQAVFEKEHLEGSYQIWRPDFSADKGEYEYSGMRASPEKMAETLGSYGITADTHLLLLGEDAARLWWILDMYGHKDISMIDGGIDGWKTAGLKVVEGGAARPAAQAVYEFSGPADLSKSANLEDVKAAMADDVMILDTRTYIESDGLIQKDGAFARGRIPGSYNIPWNLMVNKDKTFKSPKEMKAILDEEGITEDRAVILYSHSGVKSAYMTFVLKELLGYKNVKNYDGSWTQWSYESTRGNVEIERDNIFKILFSYLKNREKLESIITMLGVWGPLGYIIMYIVVTITMISAVPATIAGGIIFGPIMGVIYTAIGAGIGLSLSFLIARYIARGAIERKFGNTAMFKKIDEGVKRDGWFILAVTRLIPIFPFGIQNYVYGLTSIGFMQYAILSTIFILPGTSVYVMLAGAFASGDRDIVLKYSIIASLIFLGLIIVTRIIKKKAGLQNKN
;
A
#
# COMPACT_ATOMS: atom_id res chain seq x y z
N MET A 1 20.97 2.37 -36.72
CA MET A 1 19.62 2.92 -36.42
C MET A 1 18.86 2.13 -35.36
N LYS A 2 18.47 0.85 -35.54
CA LYS A 2 17.69 0.08 -34.54
C LYS A 2 18.26 0.07 -33.10
N LYS A 3 19.58 0.05 -32.91
CA LYS A 3 20.24 0.04 -31.58
C LYS A 3 20.29 1.41 -30.89
N LEU A 4 20.39 2.49 -31.67
CA LEU A 4 20.27 3.86 -31.17
C LEU A 4 18.81 4.14 -30.80
N LEU A 5 17.87 3.58 -31.58
CA LEU A 5 16.45 3.59 -31.28
C LEU A 5 16.14 2.90 -29.96
N ILE A 6 16.72 1.74 -29.63
CA ILE A 6 16.48 1.06 -28.33
C ILE A 6 17.00 1.89 -27.14
N ILE A 7 18.14 2.58 -27.28
CA ILE A 7 18.68 3.47 -26.25
C ILE A 7 17.81 4.72 -26.11
N LEU A 8 17.36 5.32 -27.23
CA LEU A 8 16.42 6.43 -27.24
C LEU A 8 15.04 6.03 -26.71
N MET A 9 14.56 4.82 -27.00
CA MET A 9 13.30 4.25 -26.51
C MET A 9 13.38 3.98 -25.00
N PHE A 10 14.52 3.47 -24.52
CA PHE A 10 14.80 3.37 -23.08
C PHE A 10 14.82 4.76 -22.43
N MET A 11 15.53 5.75 -22.99
CA MET A 11 15.55 7.12 -22.46
C MET A 11 14.17 7.80 -22.52
N THR A 12 13.35 7.56 -23.55
CA THR A 12 12.00 8.14 -23.66
C THR A 12 11.01 7.47 -22.73
N ILE A 13 11.06 6.14 -22.55
CA ILE A 13 10.26 5.43 -21.54
C ILE A 13 10.58 5.95 -20.12
N PHE A 14 11.83 6.34 -19.86
CA PHE A 14 12.24 6.93 -18.58
C PHE A 14 11.97 8.44 -18.44
N MET A 15 11.74 9.17 -19.54
CA MET A 15 11.35 10.59 -19.51
C MET A 15 9.84 10.82 -19.35
N VAL A 16 9.00 9.78 -19.48
CA VAL A 16 7.53 9.90 -19.37
C VAL A 16 7.03 9.99 -17.92
N GLY A 17 7.89 9.79 -16.91
CA GLY A 17 7.58 10.03 -15.51
C GLY A 17 7.81 11.49 -15.08
N MET A 18 7.29 12.46 -15.81
CA MET A 18 7.25 13.84 -15.31
C MET A 18 6.08 13.96 -14.31
N ALA A 19 6.41 13.99 -13.02
CA ALA A 19 5.45 14.42 -12.01
C ALA A 19 5.00 15.84 -12.37
N ASP A 20 3.70 15.99 -12.62
CA ASP A 20 3.06 17.28 -12.84
C ASP A 20 3.34 18.17 -11.62
N PRO A 21 3.79 19.43 -11.80
CA PRO A 21 3.85 20.38 -10.70
C PRO A 21 2.46 20.50 -10.07
N ALA A 22 2.39 20.74 -8.76
CA ALA A 22 1.16 20.84 -7.97
C ALA A 22 0.11 21.72 -8.67
N ARG A 23 -0.71 21.10 -9.51
CA ARG A 23 -1.82 21.73 -10.18
C ARG A 23 -2.82 22.03 -9.06
N SER A 24 -3.36 23.25 -9.03
CA SER A 24 -4.46 23.56 -8.11
C SER A 24 -5.52 22.48 -8.27
N LYS A 25 -5.77 21.73 -7.19
CA LYS A 25 -6.74 20.64 -7.20
C LYS A 25 -8.11 21.22 -7.54
N ASP A 26 -8.71 20.74 -8.62
CA ASP A 26 -10.06 21.12 -9.01
C ASP A 26 -11.04 20.28 -8.18
N TYR A 27 -11.80 20.94 -7.31
CA TYR A 27 -12.80 20.26 -6.47
C TYR A 27 -14.15 20.08 -7.17
N SER A 28 -14.37 20.73 -8.32
CA SER A 28 -15.63 20.62 -9.07
C SER A 28 -15.81 19.26 -9.77
N VAL A 29 -14.74 18.47 -9.82
CA VAL A 29 -14.76 17.12 -10.42
C VAL A 29 -15.35 16.05 -9.48
N TYR A 30 -15.50 16.34 -8.19
CA TYR A 30 -16.12 15.44 -7.23
C TYR A 30 -17.64 15.42 -7.39
N ALA A 31 -18.27 14.30 -7.04
CA ALA A 31 -19.71 14.13 -7.23
C ALA A 31 -20.56 15.10 -6.37
N THR A 32 -20.07 15.49 -5.20
CA THR A 32 -20.73 16.45 -4.30
C THR A 32 -19.77 17.55 -3.84
N SER A 33 -20.33 18.62 -3.26
CA SER A 33 -19.58 19.74 -2.69
C SER A 33 -19.18 19.55 -1.22
N THR A 34 -19.43 18.36 -0.65
CA THR A 34 -19.15 18.04 0.76
C THR A 34 -17.65 18.08 1.08
N LEU A 35 -16.78 17.80 0.11
CA LEU A 35 -15.33 17.96 0.27
C LEU A 35 -14.89 19.36 -0.17
N VAL A 36 -14.32 20.14 0.74
CA VAL A 36 -13.89 21.52 0.47
C VAL A 36 -12.38 21.68 0.58
N SER A 37 -11.84 22.60 -0.22
CA SER A 37 -10.44 23.02 -0.10
C SER A 37 -10.22 23.80 1.20
N PRO A 38 -9.02 23.79 1.80
CA PRO A 38 -8.71 24.62 2.96
C PRO A 38 -9.02 26.11 2.75
N LYS A 39 -8.73 26.66 1.56
CA LYS A 39 -9.03 28.07 1.24
C LYS A 39 -10.53 28.35 1.08
N THR A 40 -11.32 27.36 0.70
CA THR A 40 -12.78 27.48 0.64
C THR A 40 -13.35 27.46 2.05
N ALA A 41 -12.90 26.52 2.87
CA ALA A 41 -13.24 26.42 4.28
C ALA A 41 -12.92 27.71 5.07
N ASP A 42 -11.76 28.32 4.83
CA ASP A 42 -11.38 29.62 5.41
C ASP A 42 -12.39 30.74 5.10
N LYS A 43 -12.83 30.82 3.83
CA LYS A 43 -13.88 31.78 3.44
C LYS A 43 -15.24 31.47 4.05
N MET A 44 -15.58 30.19 4.22
CA MET A 44 -16.83 29.78 4.88
C MET A 44 -16.80 30.23 6.35
N ILE A 45 -15.69 30.03 7.04
CA ILE A 45 -15.49 30.45 8.44
C ILE A 45 -15.66 31.98 8.59
N GLU A 46 -15.19 32.77 7.62
CA GLU A 46 -15.35 34.23 7.65
C GLU A 46 -16.78 34.70 7.31
N ALA A 47 -17.47 33.99 6.41
CA ALA A 47 -18.74 34.43 5.84
C ALA A 47 -19.98 33.90 6.58
N GLU A 48 -19.90 32.71 7.16
CA GLU A 48 -21.04 31.99 7.72
C GLU A 48 -21.14 32.18 9.23
N LYS A 49 -22.29 32.70 9.69
CA LYS A 49 -22.50 32.98 11.12
C LYS A 49 -22.81 31.73 11.95
N ASP A 50 -23.44 30.73 11.34
CA ASP A 50 -23.87 29.49 11.99
C ASP A 50 -23.05 28.30 11.48
N LEU A 51 -21.72 28.46 11.56
CA LEU A 51 -20.75 27.43 11.22
C LEU A 51 -19.99 27.01 12.48
N VAL A 52 -19.86 25.70 12.68
CA VAL A 52 -19.08 25.11 13.76
C VAL A 52 -18.04 24.16 13.20
N ILE A 53 -16.78 24.36 13.62
CA ILE A 53 -15.67 23.51 13.24
C ILE A 53 -15.53 22.39 14.28
N LEU A 54 -15.60 21.14 13.84
CA LEU A 54 -15.36 19.96 14.67
C LEU A 54 -14.05 19.30 14.30
N ASP A 55 -13.11 19.33 15.24
CA ASP A 55 -11.80 18.71 15.12
C ASP A 55 -11.82 17.28 15.66
N VAL A 56 -11.87 16.32 14.74
CA VAL A 56 -11.99 14.89 15.01
C VAL A 56 -10.62 14.25 15.16
N ARG A 57 -9.81 14.81 16.06
CA ARG A 57 -8.48 14.33 16.46
C ARG A 57 -8.42 14.21 17.98
N LYS A 58 -7.51 13.37 18.49
CA LYS A 58 -7.28 13.22 19.94
C LYS A 58 -6.96 14.57 20.59
N GLN A 59 -7.42 14.78 21.82
CA GLN A 59 -7.13 15.98 22.62
C GLN A 59 -5.64 16.39 22.61
N ALA A 60 -4.73 15.45 22.87
CA ALA A 60 -3.29 15.73 22.88
C ALA A 60 -2.69 16.14 21.52
N VAL A 61 -3.41 15.92 20.41
CA VAL A 61 -3.04 16.38 19.07
C VAL A 61 -3.67 17.76 18.80
N PHE A 62 -4.92 17.95 19.21
CA PHE A 62 -5.63 19.24 19.16
C PHE A 62 -4.91 20.34 19.93
N GLU A 63 -4.48 20.06 21.16
CA GLU A 63 -3.80 21.03 22.03
C GLU A 63 -2.44 21.51 21.48
N LYS A 64 -1.83 20.73 20.59
CA LYS A 64 -0.59 21.13 19.92
C LYS A 64 -0.85 22.14 18.82
N GLU A 65 -1.93 21.95 18.06
CA GLU A 65 -2.34 22.82 16.97
C GLU A 65 -3.79 22.52 16.58
N HIS A 66 -4.60 23.56 16.40
CA HIS A 66 -5.98 23.45 15.92
C HIS A 66 -6.41 24.72 15.16
N LEU A 67 -7.60 24.69 14.55
CA LEU A 67 -8.21 25.87 13.94
C LEU A 67 -8.86 26.73 15.02
N GLU A 68 -8.68 28.04 14.95
CA GLU A 68 -9.28 28.97 15.91
C GLU A 68 -10.81 28.81 15.94
N GLY A 69 -11.40 28.72 17.14
CA GLY A 69 -12.84 28.57 17.32
C GLY A 69 -13.40 27.15 17.10
N SER A 70 -12.54 26.14 16.89
CA SER A 70 -12.96 24.74 16.77
C SER A 70 -13.26 24.07 18.12
N TYR A 71 -14.20 23.12 18.10
CA TYR A 71 -14.41 22.17 19.21
C TYR A 71 -13.67 20.87 18.91
N GLN A 72 -13.00 20.33 19.93
CA GLN A 72 -12.41 19.00 19.86
C GLN A 72 -13.49 17.95 20.13
N ILE A 73 -13.54 16.91 19.29
CA ILE A 73 -14.42 15.75 19.48
C ILE A 73 -13.64 14.46 19.18
N TRP A 74 -13.80 13.42 19.99
CA TRP A 74 -13.13 12.14 19.80
C TRP A 74 -14.07 10.94 19.92
N ARG A 75 -13.51 9.75 19.70
CA ARG A 75 -14.27 8.49 19.60
C ARG A 75 -15.24 8.26 20.76
N PRO A 76 -14.91 8.47 22.05
CA PRO A 76 -15.86 8.26 23.14
C PRO A 76 -17.15 9.08 23.00
N ASP A 77 -17.07 10.26 22.37
CA ASP A 77 -18.19 11.18 22.22
C ASP A 77 -19.20 10.67 21.16
N PHE A 78 -18.72 9.96 20.13
CA PHE A 78 -19.56 9.45 19.03
C PHE A 78 -19.56 7.90 18.89
N SER A 79 -19.12 7.18 19.92
CA SER A 79 -19.22 5.72 20.01
C SER A 79 -20.23 5.31 21.08
N ALA A 80 -20.77 4.11 20.96
CA ALA A 80 -21.60 3.49 22.00
C ALA A 80 -20.85 3.45 23.33
N ASP A 81 -21.58 3.58 24.44
CA ASP A 81 -20.98 3.54 25.76
C ASP A 81 -20.45 2.15 26.10
N LYS A 82 -19.45 2.15 26.99
CA LYS A 82 -18.82 0.93 27.44
C LYS A 82 -19.86 0.04 28.12
N GLY A 83 -20.03 -1.17 27.61
CA GLY A 83 -20.97 -2.16 28.15
C GLY A 83 -22.29 -2.26 27.40
N GLU A 84 -22.57 -1.36 26.44
CA GLU A 84 -23.74 -1.51 25.55
C GLU A 84 -23.58 -2.71 24.61
N TYR A 85 -22.35 -3.00 24.20
CA TYR A 85 -22.01 -4.12 23.31
C TYR A 85 -20.83 -4.92 23.90
N GLU A 86 -20.80 -6.22 23.60
CA GLU A 86 -19.73 -7.15 23.99
C GLU A 86 -18.38 -6.86 23.28
N TYR A 87 -18.40 -6.00 22.28
CA TYR A 87 -17.26 -5.56 21.48
C TYR A 87 -17.30 -4.03 21.28
N SER A 88 -16.17 -3.43 20.94
CA SER A 88 -16.05 -1.99 20.76
C SER A 88 -16.22 -1.54 19.31
N GLY A 89 -16.40 -0.22 19.11
CA GLY A 89 -16.40 0.43 17.80
C GLY A 89 -17.77 0.83 17.27
N MET A 90 -18.86 0.38 17.90
CA MET A 90 -20.23 0.73 17.53
C MET A 90 -20.48 2.24 17.67
N ARG A 91 -21.33 2.80 16.81
CA ARG A 91 -21.75 4.21 16.86
C ARG A 91 -22.53 4.54 18.13
N ALA A 92 -22.45 5.79 18.59
CA ALA A 92 -23.32 6.32 19.64
C ALA A 92 -24.79 6.35 19.19
N SER A 93 -25.75 6.29 20.13
CA SER A 93 -27.16 6.47 19.80
C SER A 93 -27.48 7.90 19.29
N PRO A 94 -28.60 8.12 18.59
CA PRO A 94 -29.05 9.47 18.23
C PRO A 94 -29.16 10.40 19.44
N GLU A 95 -29.64 9.91 20.58
CA GLU A 95 -29.82 10.71 21.80
C GLU A 95 -28.47 11.20 22.35
N LYS A 96 -27.48 10.31 22.45
CA LYS A 96 -26.12 10.66 22.87
C LYS A 96 -25.45 11.64 21.90
N MET A 97 -25.65 11.45 20.59
CA MET A 97 -25.13 12.38 19.58
C MET A 97 -25.78 13.76 19.70
N ALA A 98 -27.10 13.82 19.90
CA ALA A 98 -27.82 15.07 20.10
C ALA A 98 -27.33 15.82 21.35
N GLU A 99 -27.16 15.12 22.48
CA GLU A 99 -26.61 15.71 23.70
C GLU A 99 -25.19 16.27 23.48
N THR A 100 -24.33 15.49 22.81
CA THR A 100 -22.95 15.89 22.50
C THR A 100 -22.92 17.15 21.63
N LEU A 101 -23.69 17.18 20.53
CA LEU A 101 -23.75 18.33 19.63
C LEU A 101 -24.34 19.56 20.33
N GLY A 102 -25.41 19.37 21.11
CA GLY A 102 -26.04 20.43 21.89
C GLY A 102 -25.10 21.06 22.91
N SER A 103 -24.13 20.30 23.45
CA SER A 103 -23.09 20.82 24.37
C SER A 103 -22.10 21.80 23.70
N TYR A 104 -22.01 21.77 22.37
CA TYR A 104 -21.22 22.69 21.55
C TYR A 104 -22.06 23.83 20.95
N GLY A 105 -23.36 23.86 21.24
CA GLY A 105 -24.27 24.91 20.79
C GLY A 105 -24.74 24.71 19.35
N ILE A 106 -24.50 23.52 18.82
CA ILE A 106 -24.91 23.12 17.47
C ILE A 106 -26.42 22.88 17.49
N THR A 107 -27.08 23.27 16.40
CA THR A 107 -28.49 22.95 16.14
C THR A 107 -28.63 22.12 14.85
N ALA A 108 -29.85 21.72 14.50
CA ALA A 108 -30.08 20.96 13.27
C ALA A 108 -29.70 21.72 11.99
N ASP A 109 -29.70 23.06 12.05
CA ASP A 109 -29.43 23.96 10.91
C ASP A 109 -27.98 24.47 10.87
N THR A 110 -27.19 24.23 11.91
CA THR A 110 -25.77 24.64 11.96
C THR A 110 -24.95 23.90 10.91
N HIS A 111 -24.15 24.62 10.12
CA HIS A 111 -23.21 24.01 9.19
C HIS A 111 -22.00 23.45 9.95
N LEU A 112 -21.73 22.16 9.79
CA LEU A 112 -20.58 21.50 10.41
C LEU A 112 -19.41 21.38 9.45
N LEU A 113 -18.28 21.97 9.83
CA LEU A 113 -17.01 21.83 9.12
C LEU A 113 -16.10 20.84 9.85
N LEU A 114 -15.92 19.66 9.27
CA LEU A 114 -15.17 18.56 9.89
C LEU A 114 -13.72 18.52 9.41
N LEU A 115 -12.79 18.23 10.32
CA LEU A 115 -11.41 17.91 9.97
C LEU A 115 -10.87 16.79 10.87
N GLY A 116 -9.90 16.01 10.37
CA GLY A 116 -9.25 14.97 11.16
C GLY A 116 -9.39 13.56 10.59
N GLU A 117 -8.63 12.62 11.16
CA GLU A 117 -8.47 11.26 10.63
C GLU A 117 -9.74 10.40 10.67
N ASP A 118 -10.66 10.74 11.57
CA ASP A 118 -11.92 10.05 11.80
C ASP A 118 -13.12 10.95 11.48
N ALA A 119 -12.90 12.09 10.81
CA ALA A 119 -13.96 13.02 10.39
C ALA A 119 -15.03 12.33 9.54
N ALA A 120 -14.64 11.44 8.63
CA ALA A 120 -15.58 10.68 7.81
C ALA A 120 -16.44 9.69 8.62
N ARG A 121 -15.97 9.23 9.79
CA ARG A 121 -16.78 8.41 10.70
C ARG A 121 -17.87 9.24 11.35
N LEU A 122 -17.52 10.44 11.84
CA LEU A 122 -18.50 11.36 12.39
C LEU A 122 -19.50 11.80 11.33
N TRP A 123 -19.04 12.18 10.14
CA TRP A 123 -19.89 12.47 8.97
C TRP A 123 -20.91 11.36 8.72
N TRP A 124 -20.47 10.09 8.65
CA TRP A 124 -21.37 8.97 8.37
C TRP A 124 -22.47 8.80 9.44
N ILE A 125 -22.15 9.01 10.72
CA ILE A 125 -23.13 8.97 11.82
C ILE A 125 -24.13 10.13 11.66
N LEU A 126 -23.65 11.34 11.42
CA LEU A 126 -24.48 12.54 11.31
C LEU A 126 -25.38 12.52 10.06
N ASP A 127 -24.84 12.09 8.93
CA ASP A 127 -25.58 11.89 7.68
C ASP A 127 -26.67 10.80 7.85
N MET A 128 -26.37 9.74 8.61
CA MET A 128 -27.36 8.71 8.94
C MET A 128 -28.48 9.26 9.83
N TYR A 129 -28.16 10.11 10.80
CA TYR A 129 -29.15 10.67 11.71
C TYR A 129 -29.88 11.89 11.14
N GLY A 130 -29.49 12.35 9.94
CA GLY A 130 -30.23 13.36 9.19
C GLY A 130 -29.76 14.80 9.43
N HIS A 131 -28.52 14.99 9.90
CA HIS A 131 -27.89 16.30 9.85
C HIS A 131 -27.34 16.56 8.44
N LYS A 132 -27.78 17.64 7.81
CA LYS A 132 -27.65 17.82 6.35
C LYS A 132 -26.44 18.65 5.94
N ASP A 133 -26.16 19.73 6.67
CA ASP A 133 -25.16 20.70 6.26
C ASP A 133 -23.80 20.36 6.87
N ILE A 134 -23.04 19.53 6.14
CA ILE A 134 -21.73 19.06 6.57
C ILE A 134 -20.74 19.25 5.42
N SER A 135 -19.60 19.84 5.73
CA SER A 135 -18.43 19.89 4.85
C SER A 135 -17.22 19.25 5.54
N MET A 136 -16.29 18.71 4.77
CA MET A 136 -15.02 18.16 5.27
C MET A 136 -13.83 18.85 4.61
N ILE A 137 -12.86 19.28 5.43
CA ILE A 137 -11.63 19.91 4.96
C ILE A 137 -10.68 18.85 4.42
N ASP A 138 -10.38 18.93 3.13
CA ASP A 138 -9.45 18.04 2.47
C ASP A 138 -8.00 18.19 3.00
N GLY A 139 -7.33 17.07 3.24
CA GLY A 139 -6.00 17.05 3.87
C GLY A 139 -5.98 17.39 5.37
N GLY A 140 -7.13 17.73 5.96
CA GLY A 140 -7.23 18.11 7.38
C GLY A 140 -6.30 19.26 7.77
N ILE A 141 -5.71 19.20 8.97
CA ILE A 141 -4.82 20.26 9.46
C ILE A 141 -3.54 20.40 8.64
N ASP A 142 -3.04 19.31 8.06
CA ASP A 142 -1.80 19.36 7.27
C ASP A 142 -2.06 20.07 5.94
N GLY A 143 -3.19 19.76 5.28
CA GLY A 143 -3.66 20.50 4.12
C GLY A 143 -3.90 21.98 4.41
N TRP A 144 -4.46 22.29 5.59
CA TRP A 144 -4.66 23.66 6.07
C TRP A 144 -3.35 24.45 6.16
N LYS A 145 -2.33 23.88 6.81
CA LYS A 145 -0.99 24.49 6.92
C LYS A 145 -0.31 24.60 5.56
N THR A 146 -0.40 23.59 4.70
CA THR A 146 0.17 23.63 3.34
C THR A 146 -0.47 24.73 2.49
N ALA A 147 -1.74 25.07 2.74
CA ALA A 147 -2.42 26.19 2.09
C ALA A 147 -1.94 27.58 2.58
N GLY A 148 -1.06 27.64 3.58
CA GLY A 148 -0.55 28.88 4.19
C GLY A 148 -1.47 29.50 5.23
N LEU A 149 -2.46 28.75 5.71
CA LEU A 149 -3.44 29.20 6.69
C LEU A 149 -2.94 28.98 8.12
N LYS A 150 -3.38 29.84 9.04
CA LYS A 150 -2.89 29.85 10.42
C LYS A 150 -3.59 28.80 11.28
N VAL A 151 -2.87 28.30 12.27
CA VAL A 151 -3.36 27.45 13.35
C VAL A 151 -3.04 28.11 14.69
N VAL A 152 -3.76 27.72 15.73
CA VAL A 152 -3.53 28.17 17.11
C VAL A 152 -3.03 27.00 17.98
N GLU A 153 -2.29 27.31 19.04
CA GLU A 153 -1.78 26.33 20.01
C GLU A 153 -2.53 26.46 21.35
N GLY A 154 -2.54 25.39 22.14
CA GLY A 154 -3.14 25.37 23.48
C GLY A 154 -4.53 24.70 23.53
N GLY A 155 -5.10 24.61 24.74
CA GLY A 155 -6.34 23.88 25.00
C GLY A 155 -7.56 24.75 25.26
N ALA A 156 -7.54 26.02 24.86
CA ALA A 156 -8.70 26.90 25.02
C ALA A 156 -9.80 26.49 24.02
N ALA A 157 -10.54 25.43 24.36
CA ALA A 157 -11.75 25.07 23.67
C ALA A 157 -12.69 26.29 23.66
N ARG A 158 -13.38 26.50 22.54
CA ARG A 158 -14.45 27.49 22.46
C ARG A 158 -15.40 27.27 23.67
N PRO A 159 -15.85 28.33 24.38
CA PRO A 159 -16.73 28.16 25.53
C PRO A 159 -17.94 27.31 25.16
N ALA A 160 -18.38 26.44 26.06
CA ALA A 160 -19.59 25.66 25.86
C ALA A 160 -20.76 26.61 25.60
N ALA A 161 -21.40 26.46 24.44
CA ALA A 161 -22.68 27.05 24.16
C ALA A 161 -23.67 25.90 24.33
N GLN A 162 -24.66 26.02 25.24
CA GLN A 162 -25.68 24.99 25.34
C GLN A 162 -26.81 25.31 24.37
N ALA A 163 -27.12 24.36 23.50
CA ALA A 163 -28.30 24.37 22.65
C ALA A 163 -29.06 23.05 22.81
N VAL A 164 -30.37 23.09 22.55
CA VAL A 164 -31.16 21.88 22.37
C VAL A 164 -30.96 21.43 20.93
N TYR A 165 -30.36 20.27 20.74
CA TYR A 165 -30.22 19.65 19.43
C TYR A 165 -31.25 18.55 19.29
N GLU A 166 -32.00 18.57 18.18
CA GLU A 166 -32.89 17.49 17.79
C GLU A 166 -32.65 17.13 16.32
N PHE A 167 -32.54 15.84 16.02
CA PHE A 167 -32.45 15.40 14.63
C PHE A 167 -33.77 15.64 13.90
N SER A 168 -33.68 16.11 12.65
CA SER A 168 -34.85 16.52 11.86
C SER A 168 -35.80 15.38 11.45
N GLY A 169 -35.42 14.12 11.70
CA GLY A 169 -36.21 12.94 11.37
C GLY A 169 -35.61 11.64 11.93
N PRO A 170 -36.25 10.49 11.67
CA PRO A 170 -35.71 9.19 12.09
C PRO A 170 -34.39 8.88 11.36
N ALA A 171 -33.52 8.11 12.02
CA ALA A 171 -32.27 7.66 11.43
C ALA A 171 -32.52 6.84 10.14
N ASP A 172 -31.80 7.18 9.06
CA ASP A 172 -31.81 6.43 7.82
C ASP A 172 -30.87 5.22 7.90
N LEU A 173 -31.38 4.15 8.52
CA LEU A 173 -30.62 2.91 8.71
C LEU A 173 -30.29 2.20 7.38
N SER A 174 -30.84 2.62 6.23
CA SER A 174 -30.44 2.07 4.93
C SER A 174 -28.98 2.37 4.58
N LYS A 175 -28.36 3.38 5.22
CA LYS A 175 -26.95 3.76 5.08
C LYS A 175 -25.99 2.90 5.93
N SER A 176 -26.53 2.04 6.79
CA SER A 176 -25.79 1.10 7.64
C SER A 176 -26.10 -0.34 7.25
N ALA A 177 -25.11 -1.21 7.39
CA ALA A 177 -25.32 -2.66 7.41
C ALA A 177 -25.15 -3.17 8.85
N ASN A 178 -25.88 -4.23 9.20
CA ASN A 178 -25.69 -5.03 10.40
C ASN A 178 -25.13 -6.43 10.05
N LEU A 179 -24.92 -7.28 11.06
CA LEU A 179 -24.40 -8.64 10.88
C LEU A 179 -25.23 -9.49 9.90
N GLU A 180 -26.56 -9.41 10.00
CA GLU A 180 -27.46 -10.20 9.16
C GLU A 180 -27.49 -9.68 7.72
N ASP A 181 -27.37 -8.37 7.50
CA ASP A 181 -27.18 -7.79 6.17
C ASP A 181 -25.90 -8.34 5.50
N VAL A 182 -24.81 -8.47 6.27
CA VAL A 182 -23.54 -9.00 5.74
C VAL A 182 -23.66 -10.50 5.45
N LYS A 183 -24.31 -11.28 6.31
CA LYS A 183 -24.58 -12.70 6.06
C LYS A 183 -25.44 -12.90 4.81
N ALA A 184 -26.48 -12.08 4.62
CA ALA A 184 -27.33 -12.12 3.44
C ALA A 184 -26.55 -11.75 2.18
N ALA A 185 -25.71 -10.71 2.24
CA ALA A 185 -24.87 -10.27 1.13
C ALA A 185 -23.91 -11.35 0.62
N MET A 186 -23.48 -12.30 1.46
CA MET A 186 -22.64 -13.43 1.04
C MET A 186 -23.35 -14.40 0.09
N ALA A 187 -24.69 -14.42 0.08
CA ALA A 187 -25.50 -15.27 -0.80
C ALA A 187 -26.01 -14.53 -2.05
N ASP A 188 -25.90 -13.21 -2.08
CA ASP A 188 -26.43 -12.34 -3.14
C ASP A 188 -25.29 -11.73 -3.99
N ASP A 189 -25.65 -10.97 -5.03
CA ASP A 189 -24.70 -10.21 -5.85
C ASP A 189 -24.31 -8.86 -5.20
N VAL A 190 -23.99 -8.89 -3.90
CA VAL A 190 -23.55 -7.73 -3.12
C VAL A 190 -22.06 -7.84 -2.82
N MET A 191 -21.30 -6.80 -3.11
CA MET A 191 -19.85 -6.80 -2.88
C MET A 191 -19.54 -6.44 -1.43
N ILE A 192 -18.83 -7.33 -0.73
CA ILE A 192 -18.31 -7.06 0.61
C ILE A 192 -16.87 -6.58 0.48
N LEU A 193 -16.60 -5.34 0.90
CA LEU A 193 -15.30 -4.70 0.73
C LEU A 193 -14.63 -4.41 2.08
N ASP A 194 -13.53 -5.11 2.32
CA ASP A 194 -12.60 -4.92 3.44
C ASP A 194 -11.66 -3.75 3.16
N THR A 195 -11.72 -2.71 3.99
CA THR A 195 -10.86 -1.52 3.84
C THR A 195 -9.64 -1.53 4.77
N ARG A 196 -9.39 -2.63 5.48
CA ARG A 196 -8.20 -2.80 6.34
C ARG A 196 -6.94 -2.97 5.48
N THR A 197 -5.78 -2.90 6.12
CA THR A 197 -4.51 -3.16 5.43
C THR A 197 -4.44 -4.63 4.97
N TYR A 198 -3.66 -4.89 3.91
CA TYR A 198 -3.50 -6.24 3.35
C TYR A 198 -3.10 -7.29 4.40
N ILE A 199 -2.15 -6.94 5.27
CA ILE A 199 -1.65 -7.76 6.39
C ILE A 199 -2.73 -8.09 7.44
N GLU A 200 -3.69 -7.20 7.68
CA GLU A 200 -4.85 -7.46 8.55
C GLU A 200 -5.82 -8.41 7.85
N SER A 201 -6.16 -8.13 6.58
CA SER A 201 -7.13 -8.90 5.78
C SER A 201 -6.66 -10.33 5.49
N ASP A 202 -5.40 -10.49 5.08
CA ASP A 202 -4.78 -11.80 4.81
C ASP A 202 -4.49 -12.59 6.11
N GLY A 203 -4.79 -12.02 7.29
CA GLY A 203 -4.69 -12.72 8.57
C GLY A 203 -3.27 -12.97 9.06
N LEU A 204 -2.31 -12.14 8.63
CA LEU A 204 -0.92 -12.20 9.09
C LEU A 204 -0.77 -11.61 10.49
N ILE A 205 -1.62 -10.66 10.85
CA ILE A 205 -1.67 -10.06 12.18
C ILE A 205 -3.10 -10.09 12.75
N GLN A 206 -3.20 -10.04 14.07
CA GLN A 206 -4.42 -9.72 14.79
C GLN A 206 -4.22 -8.36 15.46
N LYS A 207 -5.03 -7.38 15.09
CA LYS A 207 -4.98 -6.05 15.69
C LYS A 207 -5.74 -6.02 17.01
N ASP A 208 -5.25 -5.24 17.95
CA ASP A 208 -5.88 -5.07 19.26
C ASP A 208 -7.37 -4.70 19.14
N GLY A 209 -8.18 -5.36 19.96
CA GLY A 209 -9.64 -5.26 19.96
C GLY A 209 -10.35 -6.23 19.01
N ALA A 210 -9.66 -6.89 18.07
CA ALA A 210 -10.22 -8.02 17.33
C ALA A 210 -10.04 -9.33 18.10
N PHE A 211 -10.95 -10.28 17.85
CA PHE A 211 -10.97 -11.59 18.52
C PHE A 211 -10.32 -12.70 17.69
N ALA A 212 -10.07 -12.44 16.41
CA ALA A 212 -9.43 -13.37 15.49
C ALA A 212 -8.73 -12.64 14.33
N ARG A 213 -7.78 -13.34 13.69
CA ARG A 213 -7.13 -12.95 12.42
C ARG A 213 -7.86 -13.50 11.20
N GLY A 214 -7.82 -12.78 10.08
CA GLY A 214 -8.41 -13.17 8.79
C GLY A 214 -9.36 -12.10 8.25
N ARG A 215 -10.27 -12.53 7.37
CA ARG A 215 -11.30 -11.68 6.75
C ARG A 215 -12.66 -12.36 6.68
N ILE A 216 -13.69 -11.56 6.37
CA ILE A 216 -15.03 -12.04 6.05
C ILE A 216 -14.92 -12.88 4.77
N PRO A 217 -15.49 -14.11 4.71
CA PRO A 217 -15.36 -14.94 3.52
C PRO A 217 -15.92 -14.28 2.26
N GLY A 218 -15.18 -14.38 1.16
CA GLY A 218 -15.54 -13.78 -0.13
C GLY A 218 -15.37 -12.26 -0.21
N SER A 219 -14.87 -11.58 0.83
CA SER A 219 -14.66 -10.13 0.78
C SER A 219 -13.47 -9.74 -0.10
N TYR A 220 -13.63 -8.68 -0.88
CA TYR A 220 -12.56 -7.99 -1.59
C TYR A 220 -11.77 -7.11 -0.63
N ASN A 221 -10.49 -6.84 -0.89
CA ASN A 221 -9.68 -5.98 -0.02
C ASN A 221 -9.04 -4.82 -0.78
N ILE A 222 -9.51 -3.60 -0.49
CA ILE A 222 -8.93 -2.35 -0.98
C ILE A 222 -8.63 -1.47 0.24
N PRO A 223 -7.39 -1.43 0.72
CA PRO A 223 -7.00 -0.60 1.85
C PRO A 223 -7.38 0.88 1.64
N TRP A 224 -8.02 1.49 2.65
CA TRP A 224 -8.52 2.87 2.56
C TRP A 224 -7.44 3.90 2.19
N ASN A 225 -6.19 3.65 2.56
CA ASN A 225 -5.06 4.54 2.34
C ASN A 225 -4.63 4.64 0.86
N LEU A 226 -5.17 3.77 -0.01
CA LEU A 226 -4.96 3.90 -1.45
C LEU A 226 -5.75 5.06 -2.07
N MET A 227 -6.79 5.54 -1.38
CA MET A 227 -7.65 6.64 -1.84
C MET A 227 -7.09 8.03 -1.52
N VAL A 228 -5.93 8.11 -0.87
CA VAL A 228 -5.28 9.36 -0.47
C VAL A 228 -3.90 9.54 -1.09
N ASN A 229 -3.52 10.80 -1.24
CA ASN A 229 -2.17 11.21 -1.60
C ASN A 229 -1.25 11.20 -0.37
N LYS A 230 0.07 11.32 -0.62
CA LYS A 230 1.08 11.40 0.45
C LYS A 230 0.86 12.60 1.38
N ASP A 231 0.26 13.68 0.88
CA ASP A 231 -0.11 14.89 1.63
C ASP A 231 -1.45 14.77 2.37
N LYS A 232 -2.04 13.57 2.42
CA LYS A 232 -3.33 13.24 3.06
C LYS A 232 -4.57 13.81 2.36
N THR A 233 -4.41 14.50 1.23
CA THR A 233 -5.56 14.89 0.41
C THR A 233 -6.17 13.67 -0.29
N PHE A 234 -7.45 13.72 -0.62
CA PHE A 234 -8.07 12.67 -1.45
C PHE A 234 -7.45 12.66 -2.85
N LYS A 235 -7.38 11.47 -3.48
CA LYS A 235 -7.04 11.36 -4.90
C LYS A 235 -8.13 11.97 -5.78
N SER A 236 -7.81 12.21 -7.05
CA SER A 236 -8.83 12.62 -8.01
C SER A 236 -9.83 11.48 -8.25
N PRO A 237 -11.11 11.77 -8.61
CA PRO A 237 -12.09 10.75 -8.93
C PRO A 237 -11.61 9.76 -10.00
N LYS A 238 -10.85 10.24 -10.99
CA LYS A 238 -10.27 9.40 -12.04
C LYS A 238 -9.30 8.36 -11.47
N GLU A 239 -8.40 8.77 -10.58
CA GLU A 239 -7.43 7.86 -9.95
C GLU A 239 -8.13 6.86 -9.02
N MET A 240 -9.11 7.32 -8.24
CA MET A 240 -9.86 6.44 -7.33
C MET A 240 -10.69 5.40 -8.10
N LYS A 241 -11.36 5.80 -9.19
CA LYS A 241 -12.09 4.86 -10.06
C LYS A 241 -11.16 3.83 -10.69
N ALA A 242 -9.96 4.24 -11.16
CA ALA A 242 -9.00 3.29 -11.70
C ALA A 242 -8.60 2.20 -10.70
N ILE A 243 -8.42 2.55 -9.42
CA ILE A 243 -8.12 1.58 -8.34
C ILE A 243 -9.31 0.64 -8.10
N LEU A 244 -10.53 1.17 -8.09
CA LEU A 244 -11.76 0.40 -7.85
C LEU A 244 -12.09 -0.56 -9.02
N ASP A 245 -11.92 -0.09 -10.25
CA ASP A 245 -12.20 -0.84 -11.48
C ASP A 245 -11.28 -2.06 -11.64
N GLU A 246 -10.03 -2.00 -11.17
CA GLU A 246 -9.10 -3.14 -11.18
C GLU A 246 -9.63 -4.35 -10.37
N GLU A 247 -10.45 -4.09 -9.35
CA GLU A 247 -11.10 -5.10 -8.50
C GLU A 247 -12.59 -5.30 -8.85
N GLY A 248 -13.08 -4.65 -9.91
CA GLY A 248 -14.47 -4.77 -10.37
C GLY A 248 -15.50 -4.05 -9.47
N ILE A 249 -15.08 -3.05 -8.68
CA ILE A 249 -15.98 -2.25 -7.83
C ILE A 249 -16.55 -1.07 -8.62
N THR A 250 -17.67 -1.27 -9.31
CA THR A 250 -18.30 -0.24 -10.17
C THR A 250 -19.55 0.39 -9.56
N GLU A 251 -19.96 1.57 -10.07
CA GLU A 251 -21.05 2.40 -9.52
C GLU A 251 -22.43 1.73 -9.47
N ASP A 252 -22.66 0.72 -10.32
CA ASP A 252 -23.90 -0.05 -10.44
C ASP A 252 -24.01 -1.18 -9.41
N ARG A 253 -22.92 -1.48 -8.67
CA ARG A 253 -22.87 -2.58 -7.71
C ARG A 253 -23.36 -2.12 -6.34
N ALA A 254 -24.05 -3.02 -5.64
CA ALA A 254 -24.31 -2.86 -4.21
C ALA A 254 -23.02 -3.18 -3.43
N VAL A 255 -22.61 -2.29 -2.52
CA VAL A 255 -21.36 -2.45 -1.75
C VAL A 255 -21.62 -2.33 -0.25
N ILE A 256 -21.19 -3.33 0.51
CA ILE A 256 -21.10 -3.28 1.98
C ILE A 256 -19.62 -3.17 2.36
N LEU A 257 -19.27 -2.07 3.02
CA LEU A 257 -17.92 -1.76 3.45
C LEU A 257 -17.71 -2.17 4.90
N TYR A 258 -16.56 -2.73 5.22
CA TYR A 258 -16.16 -2.96 6.61
C TYR A 258 -14.68 -2.68 6.81
N SER A 259 -14.31 -2.36 8.05
CA SER A 259 -12.92 -2.12 8.43
C SER A 259 -12.62 -2.86 9.74
N HIS A 260 -11.71 -2.35 10.56
CA HIS A 260 -11.51 -2.92 11.90
C HIS A 260 -12.75 -2.71 12.77
N SER A 261 -13.26 -1.48 12.82
CA SER A 261 -14.29 -1.04 13.78
C SER A 261 -15.24 0.01 13.19
N GLY A 262 -15.58 -0.10 11.89
CA GLY A 262 -16.53 0.79 11.22
C GLY A 262 -15.98 2.18 10.82
N VAL A 263 -14.75 2.53 11.24
CA VAL A 263 -14.17 3.87 11.06
C VAL A 263 -13.58 4.09 9.67
N LYS A 264 -12.65 3.24 9.22
CA LYS A 264 -12.00 3.40 7.91
C LYS A 264 -12.90 2.98 6.75
N SER A 265 -13.91 2.17 7.04
CA SER A 265 -14.99 1.87 6.10
C SER A 265 -15.97 3.02 5.97
N ALA A 266 -16.22 3.83 7.01
CA ALA A 266 -16.94 5.10 6.87
C ALA A 266 -16.17 6.10 5.98
N TYR A 267 -14.84 6.13 6.08
CA TYR A 267 -14.00 6.89 5.14
C TYR A 267 -14.16 6.43 3.69
N MET A 268 -14.11 5.12 3.44
CA MET A 268 -14.37 4.60 2.10
C MET A 268 -15.83 4.83 1.65
N THR A 269 -16.78 4.85 2.58
CA THR A 269 -18.19 5.19 2.31
C THR A 269 -18.29 6.63 1.81
N PHE A 270 -17.58 7.57 2.44
CA PHE A 270 -17.46 8.94 1.98
C PHE A 270 -16.87 9.02 0.56
N VAL A 271 -15.79 8.28 0.30
CA VAL A 271 -15.19 8.22 -1.06
C VAL A 271 -16.22 7.74 -2.09
N LEU A 272 -16.86 6.60 -1.86
CA LEU A 272 -17.78 6.05 -2.85
C LEU A 272 -19.01 6.94 -3.05
N LYS A 273 -19.62 7.44 -1.97
CA LYS A 273 -20.88 8.22 -2.05
C LYS A 273 -20.65 9.67 -2.46
N GLU A 274 -19.81 10.39 -1.72
CA GLU A 274 -19.65 11.84 -1.86
C GLU A 274 -18.68 12.21 -2.99
N LEU A 275 -17.59 11.45 -3.12
CA LEU A 275 -16.56 11.80 -4.11
C LEU A 275 -16.83 11.18 -5.48
N LEU A 276 -17.37 9.97 -5.51
CA LEU A 276 -17.59 9.20 -6.75
C LEU A 276 -19.04 9.06 -7.17
N GLY A 277 -20.01 9.28 -6.28
CA GLY A 277 -21.44 9.29 -6.61
C GLY A 277 -22.15 7.94 -6.55
N TYR A 278 -21.53 6.90 -5.99
CA TYR A 278 -22.12 5.57 -5.82
C TYR A 278 -23.39 5.67 -4.96
N LYS A 279 -24.46 4.98 -5.38
CA LYS A 279 -25.78 5.09 -4.73
C LYS A 279 -26.05 4.01 -3.69
N ASN A 280 -25.60 2.78 -3.94
CA ASN A 280 -25.91 1.63 -3.09
C ASN A 280 -24.70 1.22 -2.26
N VAL A 281 -24.40 2.03 -1.24
CA VAL A 281 -23.22 1.84 -0.37
C VAL A 281 -23.66 1.87 1.09
N LYS A 282 -23.32 0.80 1.83
CA LYS A 282 -23.56 0.67 3.27
C LYS A 282 -22.24 0.50 4.02
N ASN A 283 -22.14 1.10 5.20
CA ASN A 283 -21.06 0.82 6.14
C ASN A 283 -21.53 -0.22 7.17
N TYR A 284 -20.84 -1.35 7.27
CA TYR A 284 -21.08 -2.33 8.32
C TYR A 284 -20.44 -1.86 9.63
N ASP A 285 -21.29 -1.40 10.55
CA ASP A 285 -20.86 -0.70 11.75
C ASP A 285 -19.99 -1.58 12.67
N GLY A 286 -20.47 -2.80 12.96
CA GLY A 286 -19.75 -3.75 13.79
C GLY A 286 -18.47 -4.26 13.17
N SER A 287 -18.36 -4.24 11.84
CA SER A 287 -17.09 -4.45 11.13
C SER A 287 -16.35 -5.74 11.57
N TRP A 288 -15.01 -5.77 11.49
CA TRP A 288 -14.23 -6.92 11.90
C TRP A 288 -14.29 -7.21 13.41
N THR A 289 -14.44 -6.20 14.27
CA THR A 289 -14.57 -6.42 15.73
C THR A 289 -15.79 -7.27 16.05
N GLN A 290 -16.97 -6.95 15.51
CA GLN A 290 -18.16 -7.79 15.65
C GLN A 290 -17.98 -9.14 14.95
N TRP A 291 -17.57 -9.16 13.68
CA TRP A 291 -17.48 -10.42 12.93
C TRP A 291 -16.53 -11.43 13.59
N SER A 292 -15.36 -10.96 14.02
CA SER A 292 -14.39 -11.83 14.70
C SER A 292 -14.87 -12.29 16.07
N TYR A 293 -15.63 -11.46 16.81
CA TYR A 293 -16.29 -11.86 18.05
C TYR A 293 -17.33 -12.96 17.80
N GLU A 294 -18.23 -12.77 16.84
CA GLU A 294 -19.27 -13.73 16.47
C GLU A 294 -18.69 -15.07 16.01
N SER A 295 -17.51 -15.05 15.37
CA SER A 295 -16.80 -16.27 15.01
C SER A 295 -16.36 -17.09 16.23
N THR A 296 -15.95 -16.45 17.33
CA THR A 296 -15.61 -17.16 18.57
C THR A 296 -16.81 -17.87 19.21
N ARG A 297 -18.02 -17.47 18.84
CA ARG A 297 -19.29 -18.05 19.28
C ARG A 297 -19.82 -19.11 18.31
N GLY A 298 -19.14 -19.33 17.19
CA GLY A 298 -19.59 -20.26 16.14
C GLY A 298 -20.71 -19.72 15.25
N ASN A 299 -20.98 -18.41 15.28
CA ASN A 299 -22.08 -17.80 14.53
C ASN A 299 -21.71 -17.44 13.08
N VAL A 300 -20.41 -17.27 12.78
CA VAL A 300 -19.88 -16.96 11.44
C VAL A 300 -18.50 -17.58 11.21
N GLU A 301 -18.16 -17.81 9.95
CA GLU A 301 -16.86 -18.31 9.52
C GLU A 301 -15.85 -17.18 9.26
N ILE A 302 -14.56 -17.53 9.25
CA ILE A 302 -13.46 -16.63 8.90
C ILE A 302 -12.65 -17.27 7.78
N GLU A 303 -12.40 -16.50 6.72
CA GLU A 303 -11.53 -16.92 5.64
C GLU A 303 -10.06 -16.63 5.99
N ARG A 304 -9.20 -17.62 5.69
CA ARG A 304 -7.74 -17.52 5.81
C ARG A 304 -7.10 -18.21 4.62
N ASP A 305 -6.29 -17.46 3.89
CA ASP A 305 -5.47 -18.06 2.84
C ASP A 305 -4.28 -18.83 3.43
N ASN A 306 -3.85 -19.87 2.73
CA ASN A 306 -2.63 -20.57 3.10
C ASN A 306 -1.40 -19.68 2.82
N ILE A 307 -0.32 -19.93 3.57
CA ILE A 307 0.88 -19.08 3.54
C ILE A 307 1.55 -18.99 2.16
N PHE A 308 1.44 -20.03 1.32
CA PHE A 308 2.00 -20.01 -0.04
C PHE A 308 1.21 -19.10 -0.98
N LYS A 309 -0.12 -19.14 -0.91
CA LYS A 309 -1.01 -18.23 -1.67
C LYS A 309 -0.77 -16.79 -1.26
N ILE A 310 -0.66 -16.52 0.04
CA ILE A 310 -0.30 -15.21 0.59
C ILE A 310 1.05 -14.79 0.01
N LEU A 311 2.13 -15.55 0.25
CA LEU A 311 3.47 -15.22 -0.22
C LEU A 311 3.51 -14.89 -1.72
N PHE A 312 2.84 -15.71 -2.54
CA PHE A 312 2.80 -15.51 -3.99
C PHE A 312 2.04 -14.23 -4.38
N SER A 313 0.95 -13.90 -3.68
CA SER A 313 0.21 -12.64 -3.89
C SER A 313 1.07 -11.41 -3.56
N TYR A 314 1.84 -11.46 -2.47
CA TYR A 314 2.75 -10.37 -2.06
C TYR A 314 3.94 -10.23 -3.02
N LEU A 315 4.48 -11.32 -3.56
CA LEU A 315 5.54 -11.26 -4.56
C LEU A 315 5.08 -10.68 -5.91
N LYS A 316 3.78 -10.71 -6.20
CA LYS A 316 3.19 -10.20 -7.44
C LYS A 316 2.61 -8.80 -7.31
N ASN A 317 2.16 -8.41 -6.13
CA ASN A 317 1.52 -7.12 -5.88
C ASN A 317 2.47 -6.21 -5.11
N ARG A 318 2.82 -5.08 -5.74
CA ARG A 318 3.74 -4.08 -5.18
C ARG A 318 3.26 -3.53 -3.83
N GLU A 319 2.00 -3.13 -3.74
CA GLU A 319 1.45 -2.47 -2.55
C GLU A 319 1.37 -3.42 -1.36
N LYS A 320 1.00 -4.69 -1.63
CA LYS A 320 1.10 -5.76 -0.64
C LYS A 320 2.52 -5.87 -0.12
N LEU A 321 3.51 -5.95 -0.99
CA LEU A 321 4.91 -6.08 -0.59
C LEU A 321 5.42 -4.87 0.22
N GLU A 322 5.08 -3.66 -0.20
CA GLU A 322 5.36 -2.43 0.55
C GLU A 322 4.75 -2.51 1.96
N SER A 323 3.50 -2.97 2.09
CA SER A 323 2.81 -3.03 3.40
C SER A 323 3.53 -3.91 4.44
N ILE A 324 4.07 -5.07 4.05
CA ILE A 324 4.84 -5.93 4.97
C ILE A 324 6.13 -5.24 5.39
N ILE A 325 6.86 -4.66 4.43
CA ILE A 325 8.20 -4.16 4.73
C ILE A 325 8.11 -2.87 5.57
N THR A 326 7.11 -2.02 5.31
CA THR A 326 6.82 -0.87 6.17
C THR A 326 6.41 -1.29 7.58
N MET A 327 5.61 -2.35 7.73
CA MET A 327 5.24 -2.88 9.06
C MET A 327 6.48 -3.29 9.89
N LEU A 328 7.47 -3.91 9.24
CA LEU A 328 8.69 -4.36 9.93
C LEU A 328 9.55 -3.21 10.47
N GLY A 329 9.31 -1.97 10.04
CA GLY A 329 10.02 -0.78 10.52
C GLY A 329 11.54 -0.92 10.39
N VAL A 330 12.25 -0.80 11.51
CA VAL A 330 13.72 -0.95 11.56
C VAL A 330 14.20 -2.35 11.12
N TRP A 331 13.36 -3.37 11.22
CA TRP A 331 13.65 -4.74 10.77
C TRP A 331 13.33 -4.98 9.29
N GLY A 332 12.74 -3.99 8.60
CA GLY A 332 12.39 -4.07 7.18
C GLY A 332 13.54 -4.56 6.30
N PRO A 333 14.77 -4.05 6.42
CA PRO A 333 15.92 -4.53 5.66
C PRO A 333 16.20 -6.03 5.84
N LEU A 334 16.13 -6.53 7.08
CA LEU A 334 16.40 -7.93 7.38
C LEU A 334 15.30 -8.83 6.79
N GLY A 335 14.03 -8.44 6.95
CA GLY A 335 12.90 -9.17 6.35
C GLY A 335 12.99 -9.24 4.83
N TYR A 336 13.34 -8.13 4.18
CA TYR A 336 13.59 -8.09 2.74
C TYR A 336 14.74 -9.01 2.31
N ILE A 337 15.87 -9.00 3.02
CA ILE A 337 17.01 -9.89 2.74
C ILE A 337 16.58 -11.36 2.82
N ILE A 338 15.84 -11.75 3.85
CA ILE A 338 15.34 -13.12 4.03
C ILE A 338 14.40 -13.51 2.88
N MET A 339 13.44 -12.64 2.53
CA MET A 339 12.55 -12.85 1.40
C MET A 339 13.35 -13.03 0.09
N TYR A 340 14.36 -12.19 -0.15
CA TYR A 340 15.17 -12.27 -1.35
C TYR A 340 15.99 -13.57 -1.41
N ILE A 341 16.49 -14.05 -0.27
CA ILE A 341 17.14 -15.36 -0.17
C ILE A 341 16.17 -16.47 -0.60
N VAL A 342 14.93 -16.45 -0.10
CA VAL A 342 13.90 -17.44 -0.46
C VAL A 342 13.58 -17.39 -1.95
N VAL A 343 13.38 -16.19 -2.53
CA VAL A 343 13.15 -16.01 -3.98
C VAL A 343 14.31 -16.60 -4.79
N THR A 344 15.55 -16.36 -4.34
CA THR A 344 16.74 -16.85 -5.04
C THR A 344 16.86 -18.38 -5.01
N ILE A 345 16.52 -19.02 -3.88
CA ILE A 345 16.55 -20.48 -3.71
C ILE A 345 15.41 -21.15 -4.49
N THR A 346 14.21 -20.57 -4.49
CA THR A 346 13.02 -21.16 -5.11
C THR A 346 12.98 -21.06 -6.64
N MET A 347 14.04 -20.49 -7.26
CA MET A 347 14.15 -20.26 -8.71
C MET A 347 13.04 -19.38 -9.30
N ILE A 348 12.26 -18.70 -8.43
CA ILE A 348 11.28 -17.69 -8.83
C ILE A 348 12.04 -16.51 -9.46
N SER A 349 11.40 -15.81 -10.40
CA SER A 349 11.99 -14.60 -10.98
C SER A 349 12.35 -13.60 -9.88
N ALA A 350 13.61 -13.19 -9.82
CA ALA A 350 14.09 -12.23 -8.83
C ALA A 350 13.68 -10.78 -9.15
N VAL A 351 13.25 -10.50 -10.39
CA VAL A 351 12.96 -9.14 -10.87
C VAL A 351 11.95 -8.38 -10.00
N PRO A 352 10.78 -8.95 -9.60
CA PRO A 352 9.84 -8.25 -8.74
C PRO A 352 10.45 -7.89 -7.38
N ALA A 353 11.18 -8.82 -6.76
CA ALA A 353 11.87 -8.58 -5.50
C ALA A 353 12.94 -7.49 -5.64
N THR A 354 13.72 -7.50 -6.73
CA THR A 354 14.73 -6.48 -7.04
C THR A 354 14.10 -5.08 -7.15
N ILE A 355 13.00 -4.96 -7.89
CA ILE A 355 12.29 -3.68 -8.06
C ILE A 355 11.76 -3.18 -6.70
N ALA A 356 11.17 -4.08 -5.90
CA ALA A 356 10.68 -3.75 -4.58
C ALA A 356 11.78 -3.22 -3.64
N GLY A 357 12.98 -3.78 -3.68
CA GLY A 357 14.11 -3.28 -2.91
C GLY A 357 14.43 -1.81 -3.21
N GLY A 358 14.33 -1.41 -4.48
CA GLY A 358 14.53 -0.02 -4.90
C GLY A 358 13.43 0.89 -4.39
N ILE A 359 12.17 0.49 -4.59
CA ILE A 359 11.01 1.26 -4.20
C ILE A 359 10.98 1.52 -2.69
N ILE A 360 11.34 0.50 -1.89
CA ILE A 360 11.15 0.52 -0.45
C ILE A 360 12.31 1.17 0.29
N PHE A 361 13.55 0.87 -0.12
CA PHE A 361 14.76 1.37 0.55
C PHE A 361 15.46 2.49 -0.23
N GLY A 362 14.91 2.89 -1.37
CA GLY A 362 15.50 3.89 -2.25
C GLY A 362 16.66 3.33 -3.11
N PRO A 363 17.23 4.20 -3.97
CA PRO A 363 18.12 3.78 -5.05
C PRO A 363 19.48 3.24 -4.58
N ILE A 364 19.94 3.60 -3.38
CA ILE A 364 21.25 3.16 -2.85
C ILE A 364 21.08 1.99 -1.87
N MET A 365 20.31 2.18 -0.80
CA MET A 365 20.16 1.13 0.22
C MET A 365 19.45 -0.09 -0.33
N GLY A 366 18.52 0.10 -1.28
CA GLY A 366 17.92 -1.00 -2.04
C GLY A 366 18.97 -1.88 -2.72
N VAL A 367 20.03 -1.29 -3.29
CA VAL A 367 21.09 -2.05 -3.99
C VAL A 367 21.86 -2.88 -3.00
N ILE A 368 22.22 -2.29 -1.86
CA ILE A 368 22.98 -2.95 -0.80
C ILE A 368 22.20 -4.16 -0.26
N TYR A 369 20.94 -3.96 0.16
CA TYR A 369 20.14 -5.05 0.71
C TYR A 369 19.84 -6.14 -0.33
N THR A 370 19.59 -5.75 -1.58
CA THR A 370 19.38 -6.70 -2.68
C THR A 370 20.64 -7.52 -2.95
N ALA A 371 21.81 -6.88 -2.94
CA ALA A 371 23.08 -7.57 -3.15
C ALA A 371 23.40 -8.58 -2.04
N ILE A 372 23.14 -8.21 -0.79
CA ILE A 372 23.29 -9.11 0.37
C ILE A 372 22.37 -10.32 0.22
N GLY A 373 21.08 -10.09 -0.01
CA GLY A 373 20.09 -11.16 -0.20
C GLY A 373 20.42 -12.07 -1.38
N ALA A 374 20.78 -11.49 -2.53
CA ALA A 374 21.18 -12.23 -3.72
C ALA A 374 22.45 -13.06 -3.47
N GLY A 375 23.48 -12.46 -2.85
CA GLY A 375 24.75 -13.10 -2.55
C GLY A 375 24.63 -14.28 -1.60
N ILE A 376 23.82 -14.15 -0.54
CA ILE A 376 23.52 -15.25 0.37
C ILE A 376 22.68 -16.32 -0.34
N GLY A 377 21.61 -15.92 -1.04
CA GLY A 377 20.72 -16.85 -1.74
C GLY A 377 21.42 -17.68 -2.81
N LEU A 378 22.28 -17.07 -3.63
CA LEU A 378 23.06 -17.78 -4.65
C LEU A 378 24.08 -18.73 -4.03
N SER A 379 24.63 -18.36 -2.86
CA SER A 379 25.59 -19.19 -2.12
C SER A 379 24.91 -20.41 -1.52
N LEU A 380 23.73 -20.24 -0.92
CA LEU A 380 22.92 -21.34 -0.42
C LEU A 380 22.46 -22.27 -1.54
N SER A 381 21.99 -21.72 -2.66
CA SER A 381 21.59 -22.52 -3.84
C SER A 381 22.75 -23.40 -4.35
N PHE A 382 23.96 -22.86 -4.40
CA PHE A 382 25.17 -23.59 -4.76
C PHE A 382 25.50 -24.70 -3.76
N LEU A 383 25.42 -24.43 -2.46
CA LEU A 383 25.70 -25.43 -1.42
C LEU A 383 24.67 -26.56 -1.44
N ILE A 384 23.38 -26.23 -1.62
CA ILE A 384 22.31 -27.20 -1.82
C ILE A 384 22.61 -28.07 -3.04
N ALA A 385 23.00 -27.45 -4.18
CA ALA A 385 23.36 -28.20 -5.37
C ALA A 385 24.55 -29.15 -5.12
N ARG A 386 25.60 -28.64 -4.44
CA ARG A 386 26.86 -29.35 -4.22
C ARG A 386 26.76 -30.53 -3.26
N TYR A 387 26.01 -30.37 -2.17
CA TYR A 387 25.97 -31.38 -1.10
C TYR A 387 24.70 -32.21 -1.08
N ILE A 388 23.57 -31.67 -1.55
CA ILE A 388 22.28 -32.36 -1.50
C ILE A 388 21.93 -32.93 -2.88
N ALA A 389 21.98 -32.11 -3.94
CA ALA A 389 21.49 -32.51 -5.26
C ALA A 389 22.52 -33.24 -6.13
N ARG A 390 23.82 -33.10 -5.81
CA ARG A 390 24.93 -33.59 -6.64
C ARG A 390 24.82 -35.07 -6.97
N GLY A 391 24.57 -35.93 -5.97
CA GLY A 391 24.47 -37.37 -6.19
C GLY A 391 23.26 -37.80 -7.04
N ALA A 392 22.13 -37.08 -6.98
CA ALA A 392 20.97 -37.35 -7.83
C ALA A 392 21.20 -36.90 -9.28
N ILE A 393 21.87 -35.77 -9.46
CA ILE A 393 22.10 -35.17 -10.77
C ILE A 393 23.27 -35.85 -11.50
N GLU A 394 24.36 -36.21 -10.83
CA GLU A 394 25.45 -36.99 -11.42
C GLU A 394 24.96 -38.35 -11.94
N ARG A 395 24.07 -39.03 -11.21
CA ARG A 395 23.44 -40.27 -11.66
C ARG A 395 22.57 -40.10 -12.91
N LYS A 396 21.85 -38.98 -13.02
CA LYS A 396 20.89 -38.74 -14.12
C LYS A 396 21.52 -38.07 -15.35
N PHE A 397 22.54 -37.24 -15.16
CA PHE A 397 23.09 -36.36 -16.20
C PHE A 397 24.63 -36.35 -16.31
N GLY A 398 25.36 -37.01 -15.39
CA GLY A 398 26.83 -36.95 -15.32
C GLY A 398 27.56 -37.49 -16.57
N ASN A 399 26.91 -38.39 -17.32
CA ASN A 399 27.45 -38.94 -18.57
C ASN A 399 27.03 -38.17 -19.83
N THR A 400 26.23 -37.10 -19.70
CA THR A 400 25.86 -36.29 -20.86
C THR A 400 27.04 -35.47 -21.36
N ALA A 401 27.21 -35.40 -22.68
CA ALA A 401 28.27 -34.61 -23.31
C ALA A 401 28.19 -33.12 -22.92
N MET A 402 26.98 -32.61 -22.70
CA MET A 402 26.74 -31.23 -22.25
C MET A 402 27.31 -30.97 -20.85
N PHE A 403 27.07 -31.87 -19.88
CA PHE A 403 27.56 -31.72 -18.52
C PHE A 403 29.09 -31.75 -18.45
N LYS A 404 29.71 -32.73 -19.13
CA LYS A 404 31.18 -32.83 -19.20
C LYS A 404 31.82 -31.60 -19.83
N LYS A 405 31.24 -31.08 -20.91
CA LYS A 405 31.74 -29.87 -21.60
C LYS A 405 31.62 -28.61 -20.74
N ILE A 406 30.57 -28.49 -19.93
CA ILE A 406 30.40 -27.39 -18.98
C ILE A 406 31.43 -27.50 -17.85
N ASP A 407 31.60 -28.67 -17.24
CA ASP A 407 32.57 -28.88 -16.15
C ASP A 407 34.02 -28.68 -16.62
N GLU A 408 34.40 -29.22 -17.78
CA GLU A 408 35.71 -29.01 -18.38
C GLU A 408 35.99 -27.54 -18.71
N GLY A 409 34.98 -26.83 -19.24
CA GLY A 409 35.08 -25.39 -19.46
C GLY A 409 35.35 -24.63 -18.16
N VAL A 410 34.60 -24.96 -17.11
CA VAL A 410 34.73 -24.32 -15.79
C VAL A 410 36.06 -24.67 -15.12
N LYS A 411 36.62 -25.87 -15.33
CA LYS A 411 37.97 -26.23 -14.87
C LYS A 411 39.06 -25.35 -15.47
N ARG A 412 38.93 -25.04 -16.75
CA ARG A 412 39.95 -24.27 -17.49
C ARG A 412 39.88 -22.77 -17.20
N ASP A 413 38.68 -22.20 -17.31
CA ASP A 413 38.47 -20.74 -17.29
C ASP A 413 37.24 -20.35 -16.43
N GLY A 414 37.07 -20.99 -15.26
CA GLY A 414 35.87 -20.88 -14.43
C GLY A 414 35.48 -19.47 -14.00
N TRP A 415 36.44 -18.60 -13.68
CA TRP A 415 36.16 -17.20 -13.34
C TRP A 415 35.56 -16.43 -14.53
N PHE A 416 36.08 -16.68 -15.74
CA PHE A 416 35.64 -15.99 -16.95
C PHE A 416 34.26 -16.48 -17.35
N ILE A 417 34.04 -17.80 -17.39
CA ILE A 417 32.72 -18.38 -17.69
C ILE A 417 31.66 -17.86 -16.72
N LEU A 418 31.98 -17.76 -15.42
CA LEU A 418 31.07 -17.21 -14.42
C LEU A 418 30.80 -15.72 -14.68
N ALA A 419 31.83 -14.91 -14.95
CA ALA A 419 31.66 -13.49 -15.27
C ALA A 419 30.75 -13.28 -16.49
N VAL A 420 31.00 -14.03 -17.57
CA VAL A 420 30.23 -13.92 -18.82
C VAL A 420 28.77 -14.28 -18.62
N THR A 421 28.47 -15.38 -17.93
CA THR A 421 27.08 -15.86 -17.75
C THR A 421 26.27 -15.01 -16.76
N ARG A 422 26.94 -14.34 -15.81
CA ARG A 422 26.29 -13.38 -14.90
C ARG A 422 26.02 -12.03 -15.57
N LEU A 423 26.94 -11.55 -16.41
CA LEU A 423 26.76 -10.29 -17.16
C LEU A 423 25.83 -10.46 -18.37
N ILE A 424 25.85 -11.64 -18.99
CA ILE A 424 25.02 -12.03 -20.14
C ILE A 424 24.20 -13.24 -19.70
N PRO A 425 22.99 -13.05 -19.18
CA PRO A 425 22.15 -14.16 -18.71
C PRO A 425 21.61 -14.96 -19.90
N ILE A 426 22.43 -15.89 -20.41
CA ILE A 426 22.06 -16.83 -21.49
C ILE A 426 21.11 -17.91 -20.95
N PHE A 427 21.20 -18.20 -19.65
CA PHE A 427 20.35 -19.17 -18.95
C PHE A 427 19.50 -18.49 -17.87
N PRO A 428 18.34 -19.07 -17.50
CA PRO A 428 17.54 -18.56 -16.38
C PRO A 428 18.35 -18.46 -15.09
N PHE A 429 18.25 -17.31 -14.40
CA PHE A 429 19.07 -16.99 -13.22
C PHE A 429 19.02 -18.07 -12.13
N GLY A 430 17.82 -18.58 -11.81
CA GLY A 430 17.64 -19.64 -10.82
C GLY A 430 18.43 -20.90 -11.17
N ILE A 431 18.36 -21.35 -12.43
CA ILE A 431 19.09 -22.55 -12.90
C ILE A 431 20.60 -22.36 -12.76
N GLN A 432 21.12 -21.20 -13.16
CA GLN A 432 22.56 -20.93 -13.06
C GLN A 432 23.09 -21.11 -11.63
N ASN A 433 22.33 -20.69 -10.62
CA ASN A 433 22.75 -20.77 -9.23
C ASN A 433 23.03 -22.21 -8.77
N TYR A 434 22.28 -23.18 -9.29
CA TYR A 434 22.45 -24.60 -8.97
C TYR A 434 23.50 -25.27 -9.87
N VAL A 435 23.55 -24.94 -11.16
CA VAL A 435 24.47 -25.57 -12.13
C VAL A 435 25.93 -25.45 -11.69
N TYR A 436 26.36 -24.28 -11.22
CA TYR A 436 27.75 -24.09 -10.78
C TYR A 436 28.12 -24.95 -9.56
N GLY A 437 27.17 -25.27 -8.68
CA GLY A 437 27.41 -26.15 -7.53
C GLY A 437 27.75 -27.59 -7.92
N LEU A 438 27.39 -27.99 -9.14
CA LEU A 438 27.69 -29.30 -9.72
C LEU A 438 29.03 -29.36 -10.46
N THR A 439 29.66 -28.21 -10.73
CA THR A 439 30.95 -28.12 -11.42
C THR A 439 32.12 -28.16 -10.43
N SER A 440 33.35 -28.13 -10.92
CA SER A 440 34.57 -28.07 -10.10
C SER A 440 34.89 -26.71 -9.47
N ILE A 441 34.12 -25.65 -9.73
CA ILE A 441 34.45 -24.30 -9.22
C ILE A 441 34.45 -24.26 -7.69
N GLY A 442 35.39 -23.53 -7.09
CA GLY A 442 35.45 -23.34 -5.63
C GLY A 442 34.30 -22.47 -5.11
N PHE A 443 33.83 -22.75 -3.89
CA PHE A 443 32.71 -22.01 -3.27
C PHE A 443 33.00 -20.50 -3.15
N MET A 444 34.15 -20.12 -2.58
CA MET A 444 34.51 -18.71 -2.38
C MET A 444 34.62 -17.96 -3.72
N GLN A 445 35.22 -18.60 -4.72
CA GLN A 445 35.33 -18.05 -6.06
C GLN A 445 33.94 -17.85 -6.68
N TYR A 446 33.04 -18.82 -6.56
CA TYR A 446 31.68 -18.69 -7.04
C TYR A 446 30.88 -17.59 -6.32
N ALA A 447 30.94 -17.56 -4.99
CA ALA A 447 30.14 -16.64 -4.16
C ALA A 447 30.53 -15.18 -4.40
N ILE A 448 31.84 -14.88 -4.34
CA ILE A 448 32.35 -13.52 -4.52
C ILE A 448 32.13 -13.04 -5.95
N LEU A 449 32.57 -13.81 -6.95
CA LEU A 449 32.47 -13.39 -8.34
C LEU A 449 31.01 -13.30 -8.79
N SER A 450 30.14 -14.23 -8.38
CA SER A 450 28.71 -14.14 -8.71
C SER A 450 28.10 -12.87 -8.16
N THR A 451 28.36 -12.53 -6.89
CA THR A 451 27.85 -11.32 -6.27
C THR A 451 28.36 -10.06 -6.99
N ILE A 452 29.65 -10.01 -7.31
CA ILE A 452 30.25 -8.88 -8.04
C ILE A 452 29.66 -8.72 -9.44
N PHE A 453 29.49 -9.80 -10.20
CA PHE A 453 29.08 -9.70 -11.60
C PHE A 453 27.57 -9.53 -11.80
N ILE A 454 26.73 -9.86 -10.80
CA ILE A 454 25.30 -9.51 -10.85
C ILE A 454 25.03 -8.05 -10.44
N LEU A 455 25.89 -7.47 -9.60
CA LEU A 455 25.69 -6.14 -9.01
C LEU A 455 25.38 -5.06 -10.05
N PRO A 456 26.13 -4.88 -11.15
CA PRO A 456 25.85 -3.79 -12.09
C PRO A 456 24.45 -3.89 -12.71
N GLY A 457 24.02 -5.09 -13.09
CA GLY A 457 22.68 -5.31 -13.65
C GLY A 457 21.59 -5.05 -12.61
N THR A 458 21.75 -5.61 -11.41
CA THR A 458 20.85 -5.38 -10.27
C THR A 458 20.75 -3.89 -9.93
N SER A 459 21.87 -3.16 -9.89
CA SER A 459 21.92 -1.74 -9.57
C SER A 459 21.07 -0.90 -10.52
N VAL A 460 21.05 -1.20 -11.82
CA VAL A 460 20.22 -0.48 -12.79
C VAL A 460 18.74 -0.58 -12.42
N TYR A 461 18.22 -1.80 -12.19
CA TYR A 461 16.81 -2.01 -11.85
C TYR A 461 16.43 -1.34 -10.54
N VAL A 462 17.24 -1.55 -9.50
CA VAL A 462 16.97 -1.04 -8.15
C VAL A 462 17.05 0.48 -8.09
N MET A 463 18.10 1.07 -8.68
CA MET A 463 18.30 2.53 -8.69
C MET A 463 17.16 3.23 -9.41
N LEU A 464 16.75 2.72 -10.58
CA LEU A 464 15.63 3.30 -11.32
C LEU A 464 14.33 3.17 -10.53
N ALA A 465 14.03 1.97 -10.02
CA ALA A 465 12.81 1.74 -9.23
C ALA A 465 12.72 2.67 -8.01
N GLY A 466 13.81 2.81 -7.25
CA GLY A 466 13.87 3.71 -6.10
C GLY A 466 13.83 5.19 -6.46
N ALA A 467 14.41 5.57 -7.60
CA ALA A 467 14.36 6.95 -8.07
C ALA A 467 12.94 7.35 -8.53
N PHE A 468 12.23 6.48 -9.27
CA PHE A 468 10.84 6.76 -9.64
C PHE A 468 9.90 6.76 -8.43
N ALA A 469 10.14 5.89 -7.45
CA ALA A 469 9.34 5.83 -6.23
C ALA A 469 9.47 7.09 -5.35
N SER A 470 10.59 7.81 -5.42
CA SER A 470 10.78 9.05 -4.64
C SER A 470 9.81 10.14 -5.08
N GLY A 471 9.46 10.19 -6.37
CA GLY A 471 8.68 11.28 -6.97
C GLY A 471 9.47 12.60 -7.11
N ASP A 472 10.74 12.60 -6.75
CA ASP A 472 11.63 13.77 -6.83
C ASP A 472 12.34 13.79 -8.19
N ARG A 473 12.12 14.87 -8.94
CA ARG A 473 12.65 15.03 -10.31
C ARG A 473 14.18 14.97 -10.38
N ASP A 474 14.86 15.58 -9.42
CA ASP A 474 16.33 15.66 -9.43
C ASP A 474 16.92 14.29 -9.10
N ILE A 475 16.29 13.56 -8.18
CA ILE A 475 16.64 12.17 -7.87
C ILE A 475 16.42 11.29 -9.10
N VAL A 476 15.25 11.38 -9.76
CA VAL A 476 14.94 10.61 -10.97
C VAL A 476 15.98 10.86 -12.06
N LEU A 477 16.30 12.12 -12.35
CA LEU A 477 17.27 12.48 -13.38
C LEU A 477 18.67 11.94 -13.05
N LYS A 478 19.14 12.18 -11.82
CA LYS A 478 20.47 11.75 -11.36
C LYS A 478 20.67 10.25 -11.51
N TYR A 479 19.73 9.45 -10.99
CA TYR A 479 19.86 8.00 -11.01
C TYR A 479 19.56 7.38 -12.38
N SER A 480 18.73 8.03 -13.22
CA SER A 480 18.54 7.62 -14.61
C SER A 480 19.81 7.76 -15.45
N ILE A 481 20.57 8.84 -15.25
CA ILE A 481 21.88 9.04 -15.91
C ILE A 481 22.87 7.96 -15.44
N ILE A 482 23.00 7.75 -14.12
CA ILE A 482 23.90 6.73 -13.56
C ILE A 482 23.55 5.34 -14.08
N ALA A 483 22.27 4.95 -14.03
CA ALA A 483 21.80 3.67 -14.52
C ALA A 483 22.08 3.48 -16.02
N SER A 484 21.89 4.53 -16.83
CA SER A 484 22.20 4.52 -18.26
C SER A 484 23.70 4.33 -18.54
N LEU A 485 24.57 4.97 -17.75
CA LEU A 485 26.02 4.81 -17.85
C LEU A 485 26.46 3.38 -17.48
N ILE A 486 25.90 2.82 -16.41
CA ILE A 486 26.16 1.43 -16.01
C ILE A 486 25.71 0.47 -17.11
N PHE A 487 24.50 0.67 -17.65
CA PHE A 487 23.96 -0.15 -18.73
C PHE A 487 24.81 -0.07 -20.02
N LEU A 488 25.27 1.12 -20.38
CA LEU A 488 26.20 1.31 -21.51
C LEU A 488 27.52 0.58 -21.27
N GLY A 489 28.07 0.68 -20.06
CA GLY A 489 29.27 -0.07 -19.64
C GLY A 489 29.07 -1.59 -19.78
N LEU A 490 27.93 -2.12 -19.32
CA LEU A 490 27.57 -3.53 -19.47
C LEU A 490 27.51 -3.96 -20.93
N ILE A 491 26.94 -3.14 -21.83
CA ILE A 491 26.90 -3.43 -23.27
C ILE A 491 28.32 -3.47 -23.85
N ILE A 492 29.18 -2.53 -23.49
CA ILE A 492 30.57 -2.45 -23.98
C ILE A 492 31.36 -3.68 -23.52
N VAL A 493 31.31 -3.99 -22.22
CA VAL A 493 31.97 -5.16 -21.64
C VAL A 493 31.48 -6.44 -22.30
N THR A 494 30.17 -6.60 -22.46
CA THR A 494 29.55 -7.72 -23.15
C THR A 494 30.06 -7.87 -24.58
N ARG A 495 30.21 -6.77 -25.34
CA ARG A 495 30.75 -6.80 -26.71
C ARG A 495 32.22 -7.21 -26.73
N ILE A 496 33.04 -6.67 -25.82
CA ILE A 496 34.47 -7.02 -25.73
C ILE A 496 34.62 -8.50 -25.42
N ILE A 497 33.84 -9.01 -24.46
CA ILE A 497 33.80 -10.42 -24.09
C ILE A 497 33.40 -11.29 -25.28
N LYS A 498 32.30 -10.97 -25.97
CA LYS A 498 31.86 -11.72 -27.16
C LYS A 498 32.90 -11.74 -28.27
N LYS A 499 33.60 -10.62 -28.50
CA LYS A 499 34.69 -10.52 -29.48
C LYS A 499 35.88 -11.39 -29.09
N LYS A 500 36.31 -11.36 -27.82
CA LYS A 500 37.42 -12.19 -27.33
C LYS A 500 37.08 -13.69 -27.27
N ALA A 501 35.84 -14.04 -26.98
CA ALA A 501 35.37 -15.42 -26.88
C ALA A 501 35.03 -16.05 -28.25
N GLY A 502 35.15 -15.33 -29.37
CA GLY A 502 34.81 -15.84 -30.69
C GLY A 502 33.32 -16.09 -30.93
N LEU A 503 32.44 -15.52 -30.10
CA LEU A 503 30.98 -15.72 -30.12
C LEU A 503 30.23 -14.70 -31.01
N GLN A 504 30.90 -14.10 -32.00
CA GLN A 504 30.22 -13.24 -32.96
C GLN A 504 29.37 -14.11 -33.89
N ASN A 505 28.05 -13.89 -33.90
CA ASN A 505 27.13 -14.49 -34.86
C ASN A 505 27.70 -14.31 -36.28
N LYS A 506 27.87 -15.41 -37.01
CA LYS A 506 27.75 -15.37 -38.47
C LYS A 506 26.30 -15.00 -38.76
N ASN A 507 26.08 -13.70 -39.00
CA ASN A 507 24.86 -13.01 -39.44
C ASN A 507 23.53 -13.44 -38.81
#